data_AF-A0A523B4S9-F1
#
_entry.id   AF-A0A523B4S9-F1
#
_cell.length_a   1.000
_cell.length_b   1.000
_cell.length_c   1.000
_cell.angle_alpha   90.00
_cell.angle_beta   90.00
_cell.angle_gamma   90.00
#
_symmetry.space_group_name_H-M   'P 1'
#
loop_
_entity.id
_entity.type
_entity.pdbx_description
1 polymer ?
#
loop_
_entity_poly.entity_id
_entity_poly.type
_entity_poly.pdbx_seq_one_letter_code
_entity_poly.pdbx_strand_id
1 'polypeptide(L)'
;MELKVEIIGEGKRQFESLIRDIIMDLGVSGSIESLKMYLDPHESIFALYVRAKPSSRTIRLVDVAEVSKHGDKVSVKILDERFSPIILNLLEKMYKDKVSQSSRHEIVIENEGRKEVLEDLEICDYADMVRSSIIELVRRIMPEGFRSVKIISRNKYELLAIASEDPLTEDLVSKVSSLMNSS
;
A
#
# COMPACT_ATOMS: atom_id res chain seq x y z
N MET A 1 17.55 7.49 -8.30
CA MET A 1 17.77 6.09 -8.70
C MET A 1 16.52 5.65 -9.44
N GLU A 2 16.67 5.21 -10.69
CA GLU A 2 15.56 4.77 -11.53
C GLU A 2 14.99 3.44 -11.04
N LEU A 3 13.67 3.31 -11.04
CA LEU A 3 12.96 2.06 -10.80
C LEU A 3 13.38 1.01 -11.84
N LYS A 4 13.93 -0.11 -11.37
CA LYS A 4 14.25 -1.28 -12.21
C LYS A 4 12.98 -2.09 -12.44
N VAL A 5 12.55 -2.19 -13.68
CA VAL A 5 11.40 -3.01 -14.10
C VAL A 5 11.90 -4.11 -15.02
N GLU A 6 11.76 -5.36 -14.59
CA GLU A 6 11.99 -6.54 -15.42
C GLU A 6 10.64 -7.19 -15.73
N ILE A 7 10.38 -7.47 -17.01
CA ILE A 7 9.17 -8.16 -17.45
C ILE A 7 9.59 -9.35 -18.30
N ILE A 8 9.10 -10.52 -17.89
CA ILE A 8 9.23 -11.79 -18.60
C ILE A 8 7.85 -12.12 -19.18
N GLY A 9 7.75 -12.24 -20.51
CA GLY A 9 6.50 -12.51 -21.22
C GLY A 9 6.18 -11.49 -22.32
N GLU A 10 4.99 -11.62 -22.91
CA GLU A 10 4.48 -10.71 -23.94
C GLU A 10 4.00 -9.37 -23.34
N GLY A 11 3.87 -8.33 -24.18
CA GLY A 11 3.32 -7.03 -23.74
C GLY A 11 4.26 -6.15 -22.90
N LYS A 12 5.56 -6.47 -22.86
CA LYS A 12 6.57 -5.80 -22.02
C LYS A 12 6.51 -4.27 -22.03
N ARG A 13 6.45 -3.63 -23.21
CA ARG A 13 6.46 -2.14 -23.28
C ARG A 13 5.18 -1.53 -22.71
N GLN A 14 4.03 -2.13 -22.98
CA GLN A 14 2.74 -1.63 -22.51
C GLN A 14 2.65 -1.72 -20.98
N PHE A 15 3.03 -2.87 -20.42
CA PHE A 15 3.04 -3.06 -18.98
C PHE A 15 4.08 -2.20 -18.27
N GLU A 16 5.25 -1.98 -18.86
CA GLU A 16 6.27 -1.13 -18.23
C GLU A 16 5.77 0.31 -18.01
N SER A 17 5.19 0.93 -19.03
CA SER A 17 4.61 2.29 -18.89
C SER A 17 3.45 2.29 -17.90
N LEU A 18 2.52 1.33 -18.02
CA LEU A 18 1.37 1.21 -17.12
C LEU A 18 1.79 1.09 -15.65
N ILE A 19 2.77 0.23 -15.36
CA ILE A 19 3.30 0.03 -14.00
C ILE A 19 3.93 1.32 -13.47
N ARG A 20 4.71 2.02 -14.29
CA ARG A 20 5.33 3.30 -13.89
C ARG A 20 4.28 4.36 -13.57
N ASP A 21 3.27 4.49 -14.41
CA ASP A 21 2.18 5.45 -14.24
C ASP A 21 1.38 5.16 -12.95
N ILE A 22 1.01 3.90 -12.71
CA ILE A 22 0.29 3.50 -11.49
C ILE A 22 1.16 3.72 -10.25
N ILE A 23 2.46 3.39 -10.28
CA ILE A 23 3.36 3.60 -9.15
C ILE A 23 3.52 5.10 -8.82
N MET A 24 3.55 5.95 -9.85
CA MET A 24 3.57 7.40 -9.67
C MET A 24 2.27 7.92 -9.07
N ASP A 25 1.11 7.46 -9.56
CA ASP A 25 -0.21 7.79 -9.02
C ASP A 25 -0.35 7.37 -7.55
N LEU A 26 0.16 6.18 -7.20
CA LEU A 26 0.18 5.69 -5.83
C LEU A 26 1.18 6.44 -4.93
N GLY A 27 2.05 7.29 -5.48
CA GLY A 27 3.01 8.10 -4.72
C GLY A 27 4.14 7.30 -4.07
N VAL A 28 4.42 6.08 -4.55
CA VAL A 28 5.43 5.17 -3.96
C VAL A 28 6.64 4.93 -4.86
N SER A 29 6.76 5.66 -5.97
CA SER A 29 7.88 5.56 -6.91
C SER A 29 9.25 5.68 -6.24
N GLY A 30 9.40 6.60 -5.30
CA GLY A 30 10.63 6.80 -4.53
C GLY A 30 10.97 5.66 -3.57
N SER A 31 10.01 4.79 -3.28
CA SER A 31 10.09 3.77 -2.22
C SER A 31 10.26 2.37 -2.77
N ILE A 32 10.03 2.17 -4.07
CA ILE A 32 10.28 0.89 -4.74
C ILE A 32 11.73 0.86 -5.22
N GLU A 33 12.46 -0.20 -4.88
CA GLU A 33 13.83 -0.44 -5.32
C GLU A 33 13.84 -1.18 -6.67
N SER A 34 13.08 -2.27 -6.76
CA SER A 34 12.98 -3.08 -7.97
C SER A 34 11.64 -3.79 -8.06
N LEU A 35 11.21 -4.00 -9.30
CA LEU A 35 10.01 -4.75 -9.64
C LEU A 35 10.33 -5.76 -10.75
N LYS A 36 9.86 -6.98 -10.58
CA LYS A 36 9.92 -8.05 -11.57
C LYS A 36 8.51 -8.57 -11.81
N MET A 37 8.10 -8.66 -13.07
CA MET A 37 6.81 -9.20 -13.49
C MET A 37 7.03 -10.41 -14.39
N TYR A 38 6.22 -11.44 -14.17
CA TYR A 38 6.08 -12.58 -15.06
C TYR A 38 4.64 -12.65 -15.54
N LEU A 39 4.44 -12.74 -16.86
CA LEU A 39 3.13 -12.93 -17.47
C LEU A 39 3.22 -14.02 -18.51
N ASP A 40 2.43 -15.06 -18.31
CA ASP A 40 2.28 -16.17 -19.25
C ASP A 40 0.78 -16.35 -19.58
N PRO A 41 0.33 -15.90 -20.76
CA PRO A 41 -1.06 -16.04 -21.17
C PRO A 41 -1.44 -17.48 -21.54
N HIS A 42 -0.47 -18.37 -21.79
CA HIS A 42 -0.75 -19.77 -22.11
C HIS A 42 -0.99 -20.61 -20.87
N GLU A 43 -0.20 -20.39 -19.82
CA GLU A 43 -0.42 -21.00 -18.50
C GLU A 43 -1.46 -20.22 -17.66
N SER A 44 -1.96 -19.08 -18.15
CA SER A 44 -2.83 -18.15 -17.40
C SER A 44 -2.22 -17.78 -16.04
N ILE A 45 -0.94 -17.39 -16.04
CA ILE A 45 -0.18 -17.02 -14.83
C ILE A 45 0.31 -15.59 -14.91
N PHE A 46 0.13 -14.88 -13.80
CA PHE A 46 0.64 -13.55 -13.56
C PHE A 46 1.39 -13.57 -12.23
N ALA A 47 2.60 -13.02 -12.20
CA ALA A 47 3.31 -12.82 -10.94
C ALA A 47 4.02 -11.48 -10.91
N LEU A 48 4.00 -10.85 -9.73
CA LEU A 48 4.67 -9.60 -9.46
C LEU A 48 5.51 -9.74 -8.20
N TYR A 49 6.82 -9.62 -8.35
CA TYR A 49 7.74 -9.45 -7.23
C TYR A 49 8.11 -7.97 -7.11
N VAL A 50 7.98 -7.43 -5.90
CA VAL A 50 8.36 -6.06 -5.58
C VAL A 50 9.27 -6.06 -4.37
N ARG A 51 10.41 -5.36 -4.50
CA ARG A 51 11.29 -5.00 -3.40
C ARG A 51 11.18 -3.50 -3.15
N ALA A 52 10.72 -3.14 -1.97
CA ALA A 52 10.75 -1.78 -1.46
C ALA A 52 12.09 -1.48 -0.79
N LYS A 53 12.45 -0.20 -0.73
CA LYS A 53 13.60 0.26 0.03
C LYS A 53 13.33 0.07 1.53
N PRO A 54 14.28 -0.50 2.28
CA PRO A 54 14.18 -0.55 3.73
C PRO A 54 13.98 0.84 4.33
N SER A 55 12.99 0.96 5.22
CA SER A 55 12.69 2.20 5.94
C SER A 55 12.17 1.86 7.33
N SER A 56 12.70 2.57 8.34
CA SER A 56 12.23 2.56 9.72
C SER A 56 11.41 3.81 10.06
N ARG A 57 11.04 4.61 9.04
CA ARG A 57 10.24 5.81 9.24
C ARG A 57 8.82 5.42 9.66
N THR A 58 8.28 6.12 10.65
CA THR A 58 6.86 6.12 11.00
C THR A 58 6.17 7.32 10.33
N ILE A 59 4.89 7.15 10.00
CA ILE A 59 4.02 8.24 9.56
C ILE A 59 3.29 8.78 10.77
N ARG A 60 3.46 10.08 11.05
CA ARG A 60 2.74 10.78 12.13
C ARG A 60 1.49 11.45 11.59
N LEU A 61 0.54 11.77 12.46
CA LEU A 61 -0.71 12.42 12.07
C LEU A 61 -0.45 13.73 11.33
N VAL A 62 0.50 14.53 11.81
CA VAL A 62 0.88 15.81 11.19
C VAL A 62 1.44 15.67 9.77
N ASP A 63 1.93 14.48 9.40
CA ASP A 63 2.43 14.25 8.03
C ASP A 63 1.28 14.13 7.02
N VAL A 64 0.05 13.86 7.47
CA VAL A 64 -1.11 13.49 6.62
C VAL A 64 -2.41 14.22 6.97
N ALA A 65 -2.40 15.04 8.02
CA ALA A 65 -3.54 15.80 8.50
C ALA A 65 -3.13 17.11 9.18
N GLU A 66 -4.01 18.10 9.13
CA GLU A 66 -3.89 19.35 9.90
C GLU A 66 -4.64 19.21 11.23
N VAL A 67 -3.97 19.53 12.34
CA VAL A 67 -4.59 19.51 13.68
C VAL A 67 -4.79 20.94 14.17
N SER A 68 -6.04 21.32 14.44
CA SER A 68 -6.42 22.63 14.97
C SER A 68 -7.16 22.49 16.29
N LYS A 69 -6.93 23.43 17.22
CA LYS A 69 -7.62 23.46 18.51
C LYS A 69 -8.47 24.72 18.62
N HIS A 70 -9.74 24.52 18.98
CA HIS A 70 -10.72 25.59 19.17
C HIS A 70 -11.46 25.37 20.50
N GLY A 71 -11.07 26.11 21.53
CA GLY A 71 -11.56 25.87 22.89
C GLY A 71 -11.23 24.46 23.37
N ASP A 72 -12.25 23.72 23.77
CA ASP A 72 -12.15 22.33 24.25
C ASP A 72 -12.29 21.27 23.15
N LYS A 73 -12.39 21.70 21.89
CA LYS A 73 -12.45 20.80 20.72
C LYS A 73 -11.13 20.82 19.95
N VAL A 74 -10.73 19.66 19.47
CA VAL A 74 -9.64 19.52 18.48
C VAL A 74 -10.23 18.99 17.19
N SER A 75 -9.96 19.67 16.08
CA SER A 75 -10.30 19.21 14.73
C SER A 75 -9.07 18.62 14.06
N VAL A 76 -9.25 17.49 13.40
CA VAL A 76 -8.28 16.80 12.57
C VAL A 76 -8.82 16.80 11.15
N LYS A 77 -8.22 17.64 10.31
CA LYS A 77 -8.54 17.74 8.89
C LYS A 77 -7.57 16.90 8.09
N ILE A 78 -8.06 15.79 7.55
CA ILE A 78 -7.28 14.81 6.79
C ILE A 78 -6.94 15.40 5.42
N LEU A 79 -5.64 15.50 5.13
CA LEU A 79 -5.13 15.98 3.84
C LEU A 79 -4.94 14.85 2.85
N ASP A 80 -4.59 13.65 3.34
CA ASP A 80 -4.43 12.44 2.54
C ASP A 80 -5.50 11.42 2.90
N GLU A 81 -6.51 11.32 2.03
CA GLU A 81 -7.69 10.48 2.27
C GLU A 81 -7.35 8.99 2.43
N ARG A 82 -6.23 8.54 1.89
CA ARG A 82 -5.76 7.14 2.03
C ARG A 82 -5.58 6.75 3.49
N PHE A 83 -5.29 7.72 4.35
CA PHE A 83 -5.12 7.53 5.79
C PHE A 83 -6.41 7.74 6.60
N SER A 84 -7.51 8.19 5.98
CA SER A 84 -8.75 8.47 6.69
C SER A 84 -9.26 7.28 7.53
N PRO A 85 -9.31 6.03 7.00
CA PRO A 85 -9.79 4.89 7.78
C PRO A 85 -8.91 4.56 8.98
N ILE A 86 -7.57 4.65 8.83
CA ILE A 86 -6.65 4.32 9.92
C ILE A 86 -6.64 5.40 10.99
N ILE A 87 -6.70 6.68 10.59
CA ILE A 87 -6.80 7.81 11.50
C ILE A 87 -8.09 7.71 12.30
N LEU A 88 -9.24 7.51 11.64
CA LEU A 88 -10.53 7.40 12.33
C LEU A 88 -10.52 6.26 13.36
N ASN A 89 -10.11 5.05 12.94
CA ASN A 89 -10.02 3.90 13.84
C ASN A 89 -9.08 4.14 15.03
N LEU A 90 -7.96 4.84 14.81
CA LEU A 90 -7.00 5.14 15.87
C LEU A 90 -7.58 6.14 16.88
N LEU A 91 -8.20 7.22 16.38
CA LEU A 91 -8.83 8.23 17.22
C LEU A 91 -10.01 7.65 18.00
N GLU A 92 -10.86 6.84 17.38
CA GLU A 92 -11.99 6.15 18.04
C GLU A 92 -11.49 5.21 19.16
N LYS A 93 -10.37 4.51 18.95
CA LYS A 93 -9.77 3.68 20.02
C LYS A 93 -9.26 4.51 21.19
N MET A 94 -8.69 5.67 20.93
CA MET A 94 -8.10 6.54 21.95
C MET A 94 -9.15 7.35 22.72
N TYR A 95 -10.13 7.92 22.02
CA TYR A 95 -11.07 8.90 22.55
C TYR A 95 -12.53 8.41 22.56
N LYS A 96 -12.81 7.24 22.00
CA LYS A 96 -14.11 6.55 22.06
C LYS A 96 -15.27 7.42 21.56
N ASP A 97 -16.29 7.58 22.39
CA ASP A 97 -17.52 8.32 22.15
C ASP A 97 -17.31 9.84 21.99
N LYS A 98 -16.09 10.34 22.25
CA LYS A 98 -15.73 11.75 22.06
C LYS A 98 -15.30 12.09 20.63
N VAL A 99 -15.19 11.08 19.76
CA VAL A 99 -14.86 11.25 18.34
C VAL A 99 -16.14 11.38 17.54
N SER A 100 -16.23 12.44 16.73
CA SER A 100 -17.32 12.63 15.78
C SER A 100 -16.74 13.00 14.42
N GLN A 101 -17.28 12.40 13.36
CA GLN A 101 -16.90 12.73 11.99
C GLN A 101 -17.83 13.83 11.46
N SER A 102 -17.34 15.06 11.35
CA SER A 102 -18.12 16.20 10.84
C SER A 102 -18.24 16.15 9.31
N SER A 103 -17.25 15.57 8.63
CA SER A 103 -17.27 15.31 7.19
C SER A 103 -16.32 14.16 6.83
N ARG A 104 -16.31 13.74 5.55
CA ARG A 104 -15.38 12.70 5.05
C ARG A 104 -13.91 12.97 5.38
N HIS A 105 -13.52 14.25 5.47
CA HIS A 105 -12.14 14.67 5.69
C HIS A 105 -11.92 15.35 7.04
N GLU A 106 -12.93 15.43 7.90
CA GLU A 106 -12.81 16.16 9.16
C GLU A 106 -13.38 15.36 10.32
N ILE A 107 -12.54 15.19 11.33
CA ILE A 107 -12.84 14.49 12.58
C ILE A 107 -12.68 15.49 13.72
N VAL A 108 -13.67 15.54 14.61
CA VAL A 108 -13.68 16.41 15.79
C VAL A 108 -13.63 15.56 17.04
N ILE A 109 -12.72 15.92 17.94
CA ILE A 109 -12.54 15.29 19.25
C ILE A 109 -12.96 16.30 20.33
N GLU A 110 -13.94 15.93 21.15
CA GLU A 110 -14.45 16.76 22.25
C GLU A 110 -13.73 16.49 23.57
N ASN A 111 -13.57 17.52 24.42
CA ASN A 111 -13.26 17.40 25.84
C ASN A 111 -12.15 16.39 26.19
N GLU A 112 -10.95 16.55 25.60
CA GLU A 112 -9.66 15.95 26.02
C GLU A 112 -8.55 16.00 24.95
N GLY A 113 -8.85 16.46 23.72
CA GLY A 113 -7.84 16.57 22.66
C GLY A 113 -6.69 17.51 23.04
N ARG A 114 -5.47 16.97 23.09
CA ARG A 114 -4.23 17.77 23.15
C ARG A 114 -3.65 17.81 21.75
N LYS A 115 -3.61 19.01 21.17
CA LYS A 115 -3.13 19.22 19.80
C LYS A 115 -1.73 18.63 19.62
N GLU A 116 -0.83 18.90 20.55
CA GLU A 116 0.58 18.50 20.48
C GLU A 116 0.72 16.97 20.52
N VAL A 117 -0.10 16.29 21.35
CA VAL A 117 -0.11 14.82 21.43
C VAL A 117 -0.65 14.20 20.14
N LEU A 118 -1.65 14.82 19.53
CA LEU A 118 -2.25 14.35 18.28
C LEU A 118 -1.29 14.57 17.10
N GLU A 119 -0.59 15.70 17.03
CA GLU A 119 0.38 15.97 15.96
C GLU A 119 1.51 14.93 15.91
N ASP A 120 2.03 14.53 17.08
CA ASP A 120 3.08 13.52 17.21
C ASP A 120 2.57 12.06 17.21
N LEU A 121 1.26 11.86 17.09
CA LEU A 121 0.67 10.52 17.10
C LEU A 121 1.14 9.72 15.88
N GLU A 122 1.79 8.58 16.14
CA GLU A 122 2.18 7.63 15.09
C GLU A 122 0.95 6.88 14.56
N ILE A 123 0.73 6.97 13.25
CA ILE A 123 -0.43 6.39 12.55
C ILE A 123 -0.11 5.00 12.03
N CYS A 124 1.03 4.85 11.36
CA CYS A 124 1.51 3.56 10.87
C CYS A 124 2.99 3.58 10.52
N ASP A 125 3.56 2.39 10.34
CA ASP A 125 4.87 2.25 9.73
C ASP A 125 4.83 2.62 8.24
N TYR A 126 5.86 3.33 7.76
CA TYR A 126 5.96 3.68 6.35
C TYR A 126 5.99 2.45 5.43
N ALA A 127 6.60 1.36 5.90
CA ALA A 127 6.66 0.12 5.14
C ALA A 127 5.27 -0.51 4.94
N ASP A 128 4.37 -0.37 5.91
CA ASP A 128 3.01 -0.91 5.82
C ASP A 128 2.17 -0.09 4.82
N MET A 129 2.38 1.22 4.76
CA MET A 129 1.82 2.09 3.72
C MET A 129 2.32 1.65 2.33
N VAL A 130 3.64 1.52 2.13
CA VAL A 130 4.22 1.07 0.85
C VAL A 130 3.69 -0.29 0.45
N ARG A 131 3.62 -1.23 1.40
CA ARG A 131 3.06 -2.57 1.18
C ARG A 131 1.60 -2.51 0.72
N SER A 132 0.77 -1.68 1.35
CA SER A 132 -0.62 -1.51 0.95
C SER A 132 -0.74 -0.95 -0.47
N SER A 133 0.12 0.01 -0.84
CA SER A 133 0.21 0.51 -2.22
C SER A 133 0.67 -0.56 -3.21
N ILE A 134 1.58 -1.47 -2.83
CA ILE A 134 1.98 -2.58 -3.70
C ILE A 134 0.83 -3.56 -3.94
N ILE A 135 0.03 -3.85 -2.90
CA ILE A 135 -1.16 -4.71 -3.05
C ILE A 135 -2.18 -4.05 -4.00
N GLU A 136 -2.34 -2.72 -3.90
CA GLU A 136 -3.19 -1.96 -4.80
C GLU A 136 -2.66 -1.95 -6.25
N LEU A 137 -1.34 -1.80 -6.43
CA LEU A 137 -0.68 -1.95 -7.73
C LEU A 137 -1.01 -3.30 -8.35
N VAL A 138 -0.83 -4.40 -7.60
CA VAL A 138 -1.15 -5.76 -8.06
C VAL A 138 -2.59 -5.83 -8.57
N ARG A 139 -3.56 -5.31 -7.81
CA ARG A 139 -4.99 -5.32 -8.22
C ARG A 139 -5.25 -4.56 -9.50
N ARG A 140 -4.54 -3.45 -9.74
CA ARG A 140 -4.72 -2.60 -10.93
C ARG A 140 -4.08 -3.19 -12.20
N ILE A 141 -3.01 -3.97 -12.07
CA ILE A 141 -2.30 -4.55 -13.21
C ILE A 141 -2.67 -6.00 -13.49
N MET A 142 -3.25 -6.70 -12.50
CA MET A 142 -3.69 -8.08 -12.65
C MET A 142 -4.79 -8.17 -13.72
N PRO A 143 -4.73 -9.15 -14.64
CA PRO A 143 -5.79 -9.34 -15.62
C PRO A 143 -7.13 -9.70 -14.96
N GLU A 144 -8.25 -9.20 -15.50
CA GLU A 144 -9.58 -9.34 -14.89
C GLU A 144 -10.05 -10.79 -14.71
N GLY A 145 -9.59 -11.71 -15.57
CA GLY A 145 -9.94 -13.14 -15.50
C GLY A 145 -9.33 -13.88 -14.29
N PHE A 146 -8.34 -13.28 -13.65
CA PHE A 146 -7.50 -13.95 -12.66
C PHE A 146 -8.14 -13.81 -11.27
N ARG A 147 -8.71 -14.90 -10.78
CA ARG A 147 -9.49 -14.90 -9.52
C ARG A 147 -8.73 -15.53 -8.36
N SER A 148 -7.79 -16.42 -8.65
CA SER A 148 -6.98 -17.09 -7.64
C SER A 148 -5.73 -16.25 -7.39
N VAL A 149 -5.68 -15.57 -6.24
CA VAL A 149 -4.56 -14.67 -5.89
C VAL A 149 -3.89 -15.14 -4.60
N LYS A 150 -2.57 -15.27 -4.63
CA LYS A 150 -1.74 -15.56 -3.46
C LYS A 150 -0.70 -14.47 -3.28
N ILE A 151 -0.69 -13.84 -2.11
CA ILE A 151 0.29 -12.82 -1.74
C ILE A 151 1.22 -13.40 -0.68
N ILE A 152 2.50 -13.51 -1.02
CA ILE A 152 3.55 -14.08 -0.17
C ILE A 152 4.46 -12.94 0.26
N SER A 153 4.59 -12.78 1.58
CA SER A 153 5.47 -11.78 2.18
C SER A 153 6.73 -12.46 2.64
N ARG A 154 7.87 -12.08 2.06
CA ARG A 154 9.15 -12.68 2.44
C ARG A 154 9.74 -11.97 3.65
N ASN A 155 9.58 -10.66 3.67
CA ASN A 155 9.90 -9.79 4.79
C ASN A 155 9.05 -8.50 4.70
N LYS A 156 9.37 -7.48 5.52
CA LYS A 156 8.63 -6.21 5.58
C LYS A 156 8.70 -5.39 4.27
N TYR A 157 9.69 -5.63 3.43
CA TYR A 157 9.99 -4.86 2.22
C TYR A 157 9.87 -5.67 0.93
N GLU A 158 9.62 -6.99 1.02
CA GLU A 158 9.56 -7.87 -0.14
C GLU A 158 8.24 -8.62 -0.21
N LEU A 159 7.56 -8.48 -1.35
CA LEU A 159 6.26 -9.08 -1.62
C LEU A 159 6.28 -9.77 -2.99
N LEU A 160 5.77 -10.99 -3.02
CA LEU A 160 5.46 -11.72 -4.25
C LEU A 160 3.96 -11.94 -4.33
N ALA A 161 3.32 -11.38 -5.36
CA ALA A 161 1.95 -11.71 -5.71
C ALA A 161 1.97 -12.70 -6.88
N ILE A 162 1.14 -13.74 -6.80
CA ILE A 162 0.90 -14.71 -7.86
C ILE A 162 -0.61 -14.75 -8.09
N ALA A 163 -1.04 -14.64 -9.33
CA ALA A 163 -2.43 -14.74 -9.73
C ALA A 163 -2.58 -15.71 -10.91
N SER A 164 -3.73 -16.38 -10.97
CA SER A 164 -4.12 -17.23 -12.08
C SER A 164 -5.65 -17.26 -12.24
N GLU A 165 -6.11 -17.65 -13.42
CA GLU A 165 -7.53 -17.99 -13.66
C GLU A 165 -7.91 -19.28 -12.90
N ASP A 166 -7.02 -20.27 -12.89
CA ASP A 166 -7.20 -21.55 -12.23
C ASP A 166 -6.78 -21.52 -10.75
N PRO A 167 -7.21 -22.50 -9.93
CA PRO A 167 -6.73 -22.64 -8.56
C PRO A 167 -5.21 -22.76 -8.47
N LEU A 168 -4.59 -21.96 -7.59
CA LEU A 168 -3.14 -21.99 -7.37
C LEU A 168 -2.73 -23.22 -6.54
N THR A 169 -2.16 -24.23 -7.19
CA THR A 169 -1.55 -25.40 -6.52
C THR A 169 -0.21 -25.06 -5.86
N GLU A 170 0.21 -25.86 -4.89
CA GLU A 170 1.51 -25.64 -4.21
C GLU A 170 2.69 -25.77 -5.18
N ASP A 171 2.65 -26.75 -6.10
CA ASP A 171 3.68 -26.96 -7.12
C ASP A 171 3.82 -25.74 -8.03
N LEU A 172 2.70 -25.16 -8.47
CA LEU A 172 2.68 -23.97 -9.31
C LEU A 172 3.28 -22.76 -8.57
N VAL A 173 2.85 -22.55 -7.32
CA VAL A 173 3.37 -21.48 -6.47
C VAL A 173 4.89 -21.65 -6.27
N SER A 174 5.38 -22.87 -6.09
CA SER A 174 6.80 -23.18 -5.92
C SER A 174 7.61 -22.91 -7.20
N LYS A 175 7.10 -23.38 -8.37
CA LYS A 175 7.69 -23.13 -9.69
C LYS A 175 7.84 -21.63 -9.95
N VAL A 176 6.75 -20.88 -9.81
CA VAL A 176 6.74 -19.42 -10.02
C VAL A 176 7.64 -18.71 -9.01
N SER A 177 7.59 -19.08 -7.73
CA SER A 177 8.46 -18.48 -6.71
C SER A 177 9.94 -18.64 -7.01
N SER A 178 10.34 -19.80 -7.55
CA SER A 178 11.72 -20.09 -7.96
C SER A 178 12.15 -19.27 -9.17
N LEU A 179 11.26 -19.09 -10.15
CA LEU A 179 11.48 -18.22 -11.30
C LEU A 179 11.65 -16.75 -10.87
N MET A 180 10.84 -16.29 -9.92
CA MET A 180 10.88 -14.92 -9.41
C MET A 180 12.02 -14.66 -8.41
N ASN A 181 12.68 -15.71 -7.89
CA ASN A 181 13.88 -15.63 -7.05
C ASN A 181 15.17 -15.38 -7.83
N SER A 182 15.16 -15.71 -9.12
CA SER A 182 16.36 -15.72 -9.95
C SER A 182 16.65 -14.31 -10.48
N SER A 183 17.20 -13.42 -9.64
CA SER A 183 17.68 -12.07 -10.01
C SER A 183 18.74 -11.53 -9.05
#